data_AF-A0A973I6Y5-F1
#
_entry.id   AF-A0A973I6Y5-F1
#
_cell.length_a   1.000
_cell.length_b   1.000
_cell.length_c   1.000
_cell.angle_alpha   90.00
_cell.angle_beta   90.00
_cell.angle_gamma   90.00
#
_symmetry.space_group_name_H-M   'P 1'
#
loop_
_entity.id
_entity.type
_entity.pdbx_description
1 polymer ?
#
loop_
_entity_poly.entity_id
_entity_poly.type
_entity_poly.pdbx_seq_one_letter_code
_entity_poly.pdbx_strand_id
1 'polypeptide(L)'
;VTRDILKNANNHLLRNIAKLMHEAVAQAQCQPDVIFVTGGSAQSPVISQLISSQFVDAKLVIGDHFGSVTSGLTRWAQRIYR
;
A
#
# COMPACT_ATOMS: atom_id res chain seq x y z
N VAL A 1 -23.63 -0.79 8.15
CA VAL A 1 -22.26 -1.21 8.51
C VAL A 1 -21.45 0.04 8.81
N THR A 2 -20.88 0.17 10.01
CA THR A 2 -20.03 1.32 10.38
C THR A 2 -18.56 1.01 10.10
N ARG A 3 -17.70 2.05 10.04
CA ARG A 3 -16.26 1.88 9.83
C ARG A 3 -15.61 1.02 10.91
N ASP A 4 -16.05 1.14 12.16
CA ASP A 4 -15.53 0.34 13.28
C ASP A 4 -15.89 -1.13 13.16
N ILE A 5 -17.10 -1.46 12.69
CA ILE A 5 -17.51 -2.84 12.42
C ILE A 5 -16.62 -3.44 11.31
N LEU A 6 -16.37 -2.68 10.24
CA LEU A 6 -15.52 -3.12 9.13
C LEU A 6 -14.06 -3.31 9.56
N LYS A 7 -13.52 -2.41 10.39
CA LYS A 7 -12.19 -2.53 10.99
C LYS A 7 -12.11 -3.77 11.87
N ASN A 8 -13.07 -3.94 12.79
CA ASN A 8 -13.09 -5.06 13.73
C ASN A 8 -13.19 -6.41 13.03
N ALA A 9 -14.05 -6.52 12.01
CA ALA A 9 -14.18 -7.72 11.20
C ALA A 9 -12.87 -8.06 10.44
N ASN A 10 -12.12 -7.05 10.03
CA ASN A 10 -10.88 -7.21 9.26
C ASN A 10 -9.60 -7.19 10.11
N ASN A 11 -9.69 -7.14 11.45
CA ASN A 11 -8.53 -7.01 12.34
C ASN A 11 -7.46 -8.09 12.12
N HIS A 12 -7.84 -9.32 11.75
CA HIS A 12 -6.86 -10.36 11.43
C HIS A 12 -6.08 -10.05 10.15
N LEU A 13 -6.79 -9.67 9.08
CA LEU A 13 -6.18 -9.31 7.79
C LEU A 13 -5.24 -8.11 7.93
N LEU A 14 -5.69 -7.06 8.65
CA LEU A 14 -4.89 -5.86 8.88
C LEU A 14 -3.59 -6.18 9.63
N ARG A 15 -3.63 -7.08 10.63
CA ARG A 15 -2.43 -7.55 11.34
C ARG A 15 -1.47 -8.30 10.42
N ASN A 16 -1.98 -9.14 9.51
CA ASN A 16 -1.14 -9.87 8.58
C ASN A 16 -0.48 -8.93 7.55
N ILE A 17 -1.22 -7.93 7.05
CA ILE A 17 -0.66 -6.89 6.16
C ILE A 17 0.48 -6.15 6.86
N ALA A 18 0.25 -5.66 8.08
CA ALA A 18 1.27 -5.01 8.89
C ALA A 18 2.51 -5.87 9.10
N LYS A 19 2.32 -7.15 9.45
CA LYS A 19 3.41 -8.10 9.63
C LYS A 19 4.26 -8.23 8.37
N LEU A 20 3.64 -8.42 7.20
CA LEU A 20 4.35 -8.53 5.92
C LEU A 20 5.11 -7.24 5.57
N MET A 21 4.53 -6.07 5.85
CA MET A 21 5.22 -4.80 5.65
C MET A 21 6.46 -4.68 6.53
N HIS A 22 6.37 -5.01 7.81
CA HIS A 22 7.53 -4.99 8.71
C HIS A 22 8.59 -6.01 8.33
N GLU A 23 8.19 -7.21 7.88
CA GLU A 23 9.14 -8.22 7.37
C GLU A 23 9.90 -7.72 6.14
N ALA A 24 9.22 -7.05 5.20
CA ALA A 24 9.87 -6.48 4.02
C ALA A 24 10.87 -5.37 4.40
N VAL A 25 10.50 -4.49 5.34
CA VAL A 25 11.39 -3.43 5.86
C VAL A 25 12.59 -4.04 6.59
N ALA A 26 12.37 -5.07 7.42
CA ALA A 26 13.45 -5.76 8.11
C ALA A 26 14.43 -6.43 7.13
N GLN A 27 13.91 -7.08 6.08
CA GLN A 27 14.73 -7.69 5.03
C GLN A 27 15.51 -6.66 4.20
N ALA A 28 14.93 -5.49 3.93
CA ALA A 28 15.60 -4.41 3.22
C ALA A 28 16.65 -3.67 4.06
N GLN A 29 16.62 -3.83 5.39
CA GLN A 29 17.48 -3.15 6.36
C GLN A 29 17.48 -1.61 6.25
N CYS A 30 16.39 -1.03 5.75
CA CYS A 30 16.20 0.42 5.65
C CYS A 30 14.73 0.81 5.82
N GLN A 31 14.47 2.04 6.26
CA GLN A 31 13.12 2.58 6.37
C GLN A 31 12.66 3.16 5.02
N PRO A 32 11.38 3.02 4.67
CA PRO A 32 10.85 3.60 3.43
C PRO A 32 10.62 5.11 3.57
N ASP A 33 11.07 5.89 2.59
CA ASP A 33 10.73 7.31 2.51
C ASP A 33 9.32 7.54 1.92
N VAL A 34 8.88 6.63 1.06
CA VAL A 34 7.60 6.72 0.34
C VAL A 34 6.98 5.33 0.24
N ILE A 35 5.68 5.25 0.50
CA ILE A 35 4.88 4.02 0.33
C ILE A 35 3.84 4.27 -0.75
N PHE A 36 3.92 3.50 -1.84
CA PHE A 36 2.92 3.52 -2.91
C PHE A 36 1.90 2.41 -2.70
N VAL A 37 0.62 2.76 -2.67
CA VAL A 37 -0.47 1.78 -2.57
C VAL A 37 -1.19 1.70 -3.91
N THR A 38 -1.30 0.49 -4.44
CA THR A 38 -1.94 0.19 -5.73
C THR A 38 -3.02 -0.88 -5.57
N GLY A 39 -3.94 -0.97 -6.54
CA GLY A 39 -5.06 -1.92 -6.52
C GLY A 39 -6.31 -1.38 -5.81
N GLY A 40 -7.43 -2.10 -5.93
CA GLY A 40 -8.73 -1.65 -5.39
C GLY A 40 -8.72 -1.42 -3.87
N SER A 41 -7.87 -2.14 -3.13
CA SER A 41 -7.71 -1.96 -1.68
C SER A 41 -7.07 -0.62 -1.28
N ALA A 42 -6.47 0.12 -2.22
CA ALA A 42 -5.87 1.43 -1.97
C ALA A 42 -6.91 2.50 -1.57
N GLN A 43 -8.20 2.29 -1.87
CA GLN A 43 -9.29 3.16 -1.40
C GLN A 43 -9.71 2.89 0.05
N SER A 44 -9.26 1.79 0.66
CA SER A 44 -9.70 1.43 2.01
C SER A 44 -9.13 2.41 3.04
N PRO A 45 -9.98 3.22 3.71
CA PRO A 45 -9.49 4.17 4.71
C PRO A 45 -8.81 3.47 5.90
N VAL A 46 -9.24 2.23 6.17
CA VAL A 46 -8.67 1.41 7.25
C VAL A 46 -7.25 0.98 6.93
N ILE A 47 -6.92 0.72 5.66
CA ILE A 47 -5.55 0.41 5.24
C ILE A 47 -4.68 1.66 5.26
N SER A 48 -5.15 2.79 4.72
CA SER A 48 -4.39 4.04 4.77
C SER A 48 -4.05 4.44 6.22
N GLN A 49 -5.02 4.34 7.13
CA GLN A 49 -4.81 4.60 8.56
C GLN A 49 -3.80 3.64 9.20
N LEU A 50 -3.88 2.35 8.87
CA LEU A 50 -2.92 1.35 9.34
C LEU A 50 -1.49 1.72 8.92
N ILE A 51 -1.29 1.99 7.63
CA ILE A 51 0.02 2.30 7.07
C ILE A 51 0.60 3.57 7.69
N SER A 52 -0.19 4.66 7.73
CA SER A 52 0.25 5.93 8.33
C SER A 52 0.55 5.82 9.83
N SER A 53 -0.11 4.89 10.54
CA SER A 53 0.18 4.64 11.96
C SER A 53 1.47 3.85 12.21
N GLN A 54 1.90 3.03 11.26
CA GLN A 54 3.11 2.20 11.40
C GLN A 54 4.36 2.83 10.80
N PHE A 55 4.19 3.66 9.77
CA PHE A 55 5.27 4.32 9.06
C PHE A 55 5.02 5.84 9.05
N VAL A 56 5.17 6.46 10.22
CA VAL A 56 4.82 7.87 10.46
C VAL A 56 5.65 8.83 9.60
N ASP A 57 6.91 8.48 9.34
CA ASP A 57 7.84 9.32 8.57
C ASP A 57 7.73 9.10 7.05
N ALA A 58 7.08 8.01 6.62
CA ALA A 58 6.97 7.67 5.21
C ALA A 58 5.81 8.42 4.54
N LYS A 59 6.07 8.99 3.37
CA LYS A 59 5.02 9.61 2.56
C LYS A 59 4.12 8.56 1.94
N LEU A 60 2.82 8.58 2.28
CA LEU A 60 1.83 7.72 1.64
C LEU A 60 1.35 8.30 0.31
N VAL A 61 1.50 7.55 -0.78
CA VAL A 61 1.01 7.91 -2.11
C VAL A 61 -0.02 6.88 -2.58
N ILE A 62 -1.24 7.34 -2.84
CA ILE A 62 -2.33 6.53 -3.37
C ILE A 62 -2.29 6.63 -4.89
N GLY A 63 -1.92 5.54 -5.56
CA GLY A 63 -1.85 5.47 -7.02
C GLY A 63 -3.21 5.26 -7.68
N ASP A 64 -3.26 5.34 -9.00
CA ASP A 64 -4.46 4.98 -9.76
C ASP A 64 -4.83 3.50 -9.54
N HIS A 65 -6.09 3.26 -9.19
CA HIS A 65 -6.55 2.07 -8.49
C HIS A 65 -6.63 0.84 -9.39
N PHE A 66 -6.80 1.06 -10.69
CA PHE A 66 -6.95 0.00 -11.69
C PHE A 66 -5.92 0.11 -12.82
N GLY A 67 -5.45 1.31 -13.14
CA GLY A 67 -4.55 1.55 -14.26
C GLY A 67 -3.08 1.69 -13.90
N SER A 68 -2.68 1.80 -12.62
CA SER A 68 -1.32 2.20 -12.26
C SER A 68 -0.25 1.19 -12.72
N VAL A 69 -0.47 -0.10 -12.49
CA VAL A 69 0.47 -1.16 -12.92
C VAL A 69 0.53 -1.22 -14.44
N THR A 70 -0.62 -1.30 -15.11
CA THR A 70 -0.69 -1.35 -16.59
C THR A 70 -0.04 -0.12 -17.22
N SER A 71 -0.33 1.08 -16.71
CA SER A 71 0.26 2.34 -17.18
C SER A 71 1.77 2.36 -16.98
N GLY A 72 2.27 1.86 -15.85
CA GLY A 72 3.71 1.73 -15.59
C GLY A 72 4.39 0.82 -16.61
N LEU A 73 3.81 -0.35 -16.87
CA LEU A 73 4.32 -1.30 -17.86
C LEU A 73 4.26 -0.73 -19.29
N THR A 74 3.19 -0.04 -19.67
CA THR A 74 3.07 0.61 -21.00
C THR A 74 4.11 1.71 -21.17
N ARG A 75 4.34 2.56 -20.16
CA ARG A 75 5.40 3.60 -20.20
C ARG A 75 6.78 2.97 -20.30
N TRP A 76 7.01 1.86 -19.61
CA TRP A 76 8.28 1.13 -19.70
C TRP A 76 8.49 0.55 -21.10
N ALA A 77 7.47 -0.12 -21.66
CA ALA A 77 7.51 -0.64 -23.02
C ALA A 77 7.78 0.47 -24.05
N GLN A 78 7.13 1.62 -23.91
CA GLN A 78 7.38 2.80 -24.75
C GLN A 78 8.85 3.25 -24.67
N ARG A 79 9.49 3.17 -23.51
CA ARG A 79 10.88 3.59 -23.31
C ARG A 79 11.91 2.63 -23.92
N ILE A 80 11.61 1.33 -23.97
CA ILE A 80 12.57 0.31 -24.40
C ILE A 80 12.37 -0.16 -25.86
N TYR A 81 11.22 0.15 -26.47
CA TYR A 81 10.87 -0.28 -27.84
C TYR A 81 10.59 0.87 -28.84
N ARG A 82 10.61 2.14 -28.39
CA ARG A 82 10.63 3.31 -29.28
C ARG A 82 11.89 4.12 -29.01
#